data_AF-A0A1X7JT32-F1
#
_entry.id   AF-A0A1X7JT32-F1
#
_cell.length_a   1.000
_cell.length_b   1.000
_cell.length_c   1.000
_cell.angle_alpha   90.00
_cell.angle_beta   90.00
_cell.angle_gamma   90.00
#
_symmetry.space_group_name_H-M   'P 1'
#
loop_
_entity.id
_entity.type
_entity.pdbx_description
1 polymer ?
#
loop_
_entity_poly.entity_id
_entity_poly.type
_entity_poly.pdbx_seq_one_letter_code
_entity_poly.pdbx_strand_id
1 'polypeptide(L)' 'MSSRNPSLSQLRTEFNDLSTPARVSLLAGVAAELAAKIGAWVDLYRRPADKVRGPKWAWALAQFINGIGPAAYWAVGRK' A
#
# COMPACT_ATOMS: atom_id res chain seq x y z
N MET A 1 20.36 -24.78 14.09
CA MET A 1 19.44 -23.75 13.57
C MET A 1 19.62 -23.69 12.06
N SER A 2 18.72 -24.31 11.29
CA SER A 2 18.86 -24.41 9.84
C SER A 2 18.37 -23.12 9.19
N SER A 3 19.28 -22.30 8.65
CA SER A 3 18.94 -21.18 7.78
C SER A 3 18.33 -21.75 6.49
N ARG A 4 17.00 -21.70 6.37
CA ARG A 4 16.33 -21.97 5.08
C ARG A 4 16.49 -20.70 4.25
N ASN A 5 17.39 -20.73 3.28
CA ASN A 5 17.36 -19.80 2.16
C ASN A 5 16.42 -20.41 1.12
N PRO A 6 15.14 -19.98 1.03
CA PRO A 6 14.23 -20.53 0.05
C PRO A 6 14.73 -20.22 -1.36
N SER A 7 14.82 -21.24 -2.22
CA SER A 7 15.11 -21.02 -3.63
C SER A 7 13.92 -20.33 -4.31
N LEU A 8 14.15 -19.59 -5.39
CA LEU A 8 13.08 -18.92 -6.16
C LEU A 8 11.99 -19.91 -6.61
N SER A 9 12.36 -21.16 -6.85
CA SER A 9 11.42 -22.26 -7.15
C SER A 9 10.49 -22.59 -5.98
N GLN A 10 10.98 -22.58 -4.73
CA GLN A 10 10.18 -22.86 -3.54
C GLN A 10 9.13 -21.77 -3.29
N LEU A 11 9.49 -20.49 -3.44
CA LEU A 11 8.55 -19.38 -3.32
C LEU A 11 7.42 -19.45 -4.36
N ARG A 12 7.74 -19.88 -5.58
CA ARG A 12 6.77 -20.03 -6.66
C ARG A 12 5.79 -21.18 -6.40
N THR A 13 6.27 -22.27 -5.79
CA THR A 13 5.43 -23.39 -5.36
C THR A 13 4.50 -22.96 -4.22
N GLU A 14 5.02 -22.33 -3.16
CA GLU A 14 4.19 -21.87 -2.02
C GLU A 14 3.08 -20.90 -2.45
N PHE A 15 3.35 -19.99 -3.38
CA PHE A 15 2.32 -19.08 -3.90
C PHE A 15 1.26 -19.78 -4.75
N ASN A 16 1.63 -20.84 -5.46
CA ASN A 16 0.68 -21.67 -6.22
C ASN A 16 -0.09 -22.64 -5.31
N ASP A 17 0.42 -22.92 -4.11
CA ASP A 17 -0.22 -23.76 -3.09
C ASP A 17 -1.30 -23.00 -2.29
N LEU A 18 -1.33 -21.66 -2.40
CA LEU A 18 -2.45 -20.86 -1.92
C LEU A 18 -3.74 -21.22 -2.67
N SER A 19 -4.84 -21.34 -1.92
CA SER A 19 -6.16 -21.46 -2.54
C SER A 19 -6.42 -20.28 -3.48
N THR A 20 -7.06 -20.53 -4.62
CA THR A 20 -7.46 -19.49 -5.59
C THR A 20 -8.08 -18.25 -4.92
N PRO A 21 -9.03 -18.36 -3.97
CA PRO A 21 -9.57 -17.18 -3.29
C PRO A 21 -8.52 -16.45 -2.44
N ALA A 22 -7.63 -17.15 -1.72
CA ALA A 22 -6.58 -16.51 -0.92
C ALA A 22 -5.59 -15.72 -1.80
N ARG A 23 -5.19 -16.31 -2.94
CA ARG A 23 -4.31 -15.64 -3.91
C ARG A 23 -4.96 -14.41 -4.53
N VAL A 24 -6.24 -14.50 -4.89
CA VAL A 24 -6.99 -13.36 -5.43
C VAL A 24 -7.13 -12.25 -4.39
N SER A 25 -7.48 -12.57 -3.14
CA SER A 25 -7.58 -11.59 -2.05
C SER A 25 -6.25 -10.88 -1.78
N LEU A 26 -5.14 -11.63 -1.80
CA LEU A 26 -3.81 -11.05 -1.61
C LEU A 26 -3.47 -10.06 -2.75
N LEU A 27 -3.65 -10.47 -4.00
CA LEU A 27 -3.40 -9.61 -5.16
C LEU A 27 -4.31 -8.37 -5.16
N ALA A 28 -5.59 -8.54 -4.83
CA ALA A 28 -6.54 -7.44 -4.74
C ALA A 28 -6.16 -6.45 -3.63
N GLY A 29 -5.74 -6.94 -2.45
CA GLY A 29 -5.29 -6.10 -1.34
C GLY A 29 -4.06 -5.27 -1.71
N VAL A 30 -3.06 -5.91 -2.33
CA VAL A 30 -1.84 -5.22 -2.81
C VAL A 30 -2.18 -4.18 -3.87
N ALA A 31 -3.04 -4.53 -4.85
CA ALA A 31 -3.45 -3.60 -5.89
C ALA A 31 -4.21 -2.39 -5.31
N ALA A 32 -5.13 -2.62 -4.36
CA ALA A 32 -5.86 -1.56 -3.69
C ALA A 32 -4.93 -0.64 -2.89
N GLU A 33 -3.96 -1.20 -2.17
CA GLU A 33 -2.99 -0.40 -1.41
C GLU A 33 -2.12 0.47 -2.32
N LEU A 34 -1.61 -0.10 -3.42
CA LEU A 34 -0.82 0.64 -4.40
C LEU A 34 -1.64 1.76 -5.06
N ALA A 35 -2.88 1.47 -5.48
CA ALA A 35 -3.78 2.46 -6.05
C ALA A 35 -4.06 3.59 -5.05
N ALA A 36 -4.29 3.27 -3.78
CA ALA A 36 -4.52 4.26 -2.74
C ALA A 36 -3.29 5.14 -2.45
N LYS A 37 -2.09 4.56 -2.45
CA LYS A 37 -0.81 5.29 -2.32
C LYS A 37 -0.57 6.23 -3.49
N ILE A 38 -0.64 5.72 -4.72
CA ILE A 38 -0.44 6.50 -5.94
C ILE A 38 -1.48 7.62 -6.02
N GLY A 39 -2.75 7.30 -5.78
CA GLY A 39 -3.83 8.27 -5.77
C GLY A 39 -3.60 9.38 -4.75
N ALA A 40 -3.13 9.06 -3.54
CA ALA A 40 -2.81 10.05 -2.53
C ALA A 40 -1.65 10.97 -2.94
N TRP A 41 -0.60 10.42 -3.58
CA TRP A 41 0.50 11.23 -4.09
C TRP A 41 0.07 12.15 -5.23
N VAL A 42 -0.74 11.65 -6.17
CA VAL A 42 -1.29 12.45 -7.27
C VAL A 42 -2.21 13.54 -6.74
N ASP A 43 -3.05 13.24 -5.75
CA ASP A 43 -3.94 14.21 -5.09
C ASP A 43 -3.13 15.28 -4.34
N LEU A 44 -2.09 14.89 -3.58
CA LEU A 44 -1.17 15.81 -2.92
C LEU A 44 -0.44 16.73 -3.90
N TYR A 45 -0.03 16.20 -5.06
CA TYR A 45 0.63 16.96 -6.10
C TYR A 45 -0.31 17.98 -6.74
N ARG A 46 -1.55 17.57 -7.06
CA ARG A 46 -2.55 18.43 -7.74
C ARG A 46 -3.28 19.40 -6.82
N ARG A 47 -3.52 19.06 -5.54
CA ARG A 47 -4.27 19.93 -4.62
C ARG A 47 -3.39 21.09 -4.13
N PRO A 48 -3.89 22.34 -4.08
CA PRO A 48 -3.21 23.42 -3.38
C PRO A 48 -3.09 23.11 -1.89
N ALA A 49 -2.00 23.55 -1.25
CA ALA A 49 -1.68 23.22 0.14
C ALA A 49 -2.81 23.61 1.12
N ASP A 50 -3.57 24.66 0.80
CA ASP A 50 -4.67 25.17 1.63
C ASP A 50 -5.87 24.20 1.73
N LYS A 51 -5.93 23.19 0.85
CA LYS A 51 -6.97 22.15 0.81
C LYS A 51 -6.51 20.82 1.39
N VAL A 52 -5.30 20.78 1.95
CA VAL A 52 -4.74 19.62 2.64
C VAL A 52 -4.63 19.96 4.12
N ARG A 53 -5.07 19.05 5.00
CA ARG A 53 -4.98 19.27 6.45
C ARG A 53 -3.55 19.04 6.92
N GLY A 54 -2.78 20.12 7.09
CA GLY A 54 -1.38 20.07 7.50
C GLY A 54 -0.40 20.02 6.33
N PRO A 55 0.90 19.86 6.59
CA PRO A 55 1.92 19.95 5.55
C PRO A 55 1.90 18.74 4.61
N LYS A 56 2.01 18.99 3.30
CA LYS A 56 1.97 17.94 2.27
C LYS A 56 3.02 16.85 2.45
N TRP A 57 4.22 17.21 2.93
CA TRP A 57 5.30 16.26 3.15
C TRP A 57 4.97 15.23 4.24
N ALA A 58 4.20 15.62 5.28
CA ALA A 58 3.80 14.70 6.33
C ALA A 58 2.85 13.63 5.78
N TRP A 59 1.95 14.00 4.86
CA TRP A 59 1.08 13.04 4.17
C TRP A 59 1.83 12.17 3.17
N ALA A 60 2.87 12.69 2.51
CA ALA A 60 3.75 11.86 1.70
C ALA A 60 4.46 10.80 2.56
N LEU A 61 4.95 11.19 3.74
CA LEU A 61 5.59 10.28 4.69
C LEU A 61 4.60 9.27 5.30
N ALA A 62 3.37 9.69 5.57
CA ALA A 62 2.33 8.80 6.08
C ALA A 62 2.16 7.57 5.18
N GLN A 63 2.38 7.69 3.87
CA GLN A 63 2.18 6.59 2.93
C GLN A 63 3.20 5.46 3.09
N PHE A 64 4.31 5.67 3.80
CA PHE A 64 5.22 4.58 4.14
C PHE A 64 4.66 3.65 5.23
N ILE A 65 3.62 4.07 5.95
CA ILE A 65 2.91 3.23 6.91
C ILE A 65 1.87 2.41 6.15
N ASN A 66 2.18 1.13 5.90
CA ASN A 66 1.31 0.22 5.16
C ASN A 66 -0.10 0.14 5.78
N GLY A 67 -1.12 0.18 4.93
CA GLY A 67 -2.53 0.21 5.31
C GLY A 67 -3.00 1.53 5.97
N ILE A 68 -2.33 1.99 7.03
CA ILE A 68 -2.76 3.13 7.84
C ILE A 68 -2.58 4.46 7.11
N GLY A 69 -1.43 4.68 6.47
CA GLY A 69 -1.13 5.93 5.76
C GLY A 69 -2.16 6.27 4.68
N PRO A 70 -2.38 5.37 3.71
CA PRO A 70 -3.39 5.57 2.68
C PRO A 70 -4.77 5.80 3.27
N ALA A 71 -5.21 4.96 4.21
CA ALA A 71 -6.53 5.09 4.84
C ALA A 71 -6.68 6.46 5.54
N ALA A 72 -5.69 6.89 6.31
CA ALA A 72 -5.70 8.17 7.03
C ALA A 72 -5.72 9.38 6.08
N TYR A 73 -5.02 9.32 4.94
CA TYR A 73 -5.04 10.39 3.94
C TYR A 73 -6.44 10.56 3.33
N TRP A 74 -7.04 9.46 2.90
CA TRP A 74 -8.37 9.49 2.28
C TRP A 74 -9.46 9.87 3.29
N ALA A 75 -9.34 9.48 4.55
CA ALA A 75 -10.30 9.76 5.61
C ALA A 75 -10.17 11.17 6.23
N VAL A 76 -8.94 11.66 6.45
CA VAL A 76 -8.68 12.85 7.29
C VAL A 76 -7.77 13.88 6.62
N GLY A 77 -6.93 13.48 5.66
CA GLY A 77 -5.94 14.35 5.03
C GLY A 77 -6.50 15.35 4.03
N ARG A 78 -7.68 15.07 3.47
CA ARG A 78 -8.37 15.95 2.54
C ARG A 78 -9.32 16.89 3.30
N LYS A 79 -9.30 18.17 2.94
CA LYS A 79 -10.26 19.19 3.40
C LYS A 79 -11.36 19.40 2.37
#